data_AF-A0A5D2NTX9-F1
#
_entry.id   AF-A0A5D2NTX9-F1
#
_cell.length_a   1.000
_cell.length_b   1.000
_cell.length_c   1.000
_cell.angle_alpha   90.00
_cell.angle_beta   90.00
_cell.angle_gamma   90.00
#
_symmetry.space_group_name_H-M   'P 1'
#
loop_
_entity.id
_entity.type
_entity.pdbx_description
1 polymer ?
#
loop_
_entity_poly.entity_id
_entity_poly.type
_entity_poly.pdbx_seq_one_letter_code
_entity_poly.pdbx_strand_id
1 'polypeptide(L)'
;MEHYDMQAPRRGEMKHKGRNVVWSVAMDKCLIEALAIQAKNGNKIDKCFNENAYTAACIAVNSRFDLNLNNQKVVNRLKTIKKRYKVMRDMLSQEGFRWNPNTKMIECDSEDLWKSYVAAHPDAKGFRRKPIEMYDELKIVCGNYQAPSRWAKMKDGSHPVAYKNFEEDSASFVSPSSDDLSDTDGTQSYTGPPEYMQDVSQEPPPMEPLRQLPKRPRGSDSLQEAVLAVASSIRRLADAIEQSKTTTNATELLDAVMEIDGLEEAKQMYAFEYLNADPIKARAFMTYNVRMRKTYLFRQFWWWK
;
A
#
# COMPACT_ATOMS: atom_id res chain seq x y z
N MET A 1 62.38 -19.24 -0.87
CA MET A 1 61.16 -19.83 -1.46
C MET A 1 60.00 -19.15 -0.79
N GLU A 2 59.31 -18.31 -1.55
CA GLU A 2 58.46 -17.22 -1.08
C GLU A 2 57.11 -17.73 -0.56
N HIS A 3 56.68 -17.21 0.59
CA HIS A 3 55.33 -17.35 1.11
C HIS A 3 54.40 -16.44 0.29
N TYR A 4 53.59 -17.03 -0.58
CA TYR A 4 52.50 -16.32 -1.27
C TYR A 4 51.26 -16.26 -0.38
N ASP A 5 51.09 -15.13 0.28
CA ASP A 5 49.89 -14.76 1.02
C ASP A 5 48.87 -14.14 0.03
N MET A 6 47.92 -14.93 -0.45
CA MET A 6 46.85 -14.46 -1.33
C MET A 6 45.75 -13.77 -0.51
N GLN A 7 45.88 -12.46 -0.34
CA GLN A 7 44.78 -11.62 0.12
C GLN A 7 43.71 -11.50 -0.97
N ALA A 8 42.52 -12.07 -0.70
CA ALA A 8 41.33 -11.85 -1.52
C ALA A 8 40.86 -10.37 -1.40
N PRO A 9 40.50 -9.69 -2.50
CA PRO A 9 40.04 -8.31 -2.42
C PRO A 9 38.63 -8.27 -1.85
N ARG A 10 38.48 -7.56 -0.73
CA ARG A 10 37.18 -7.21 -0.15
C ARG A 10 36.41 -6.36 -1.16
N ARG A 11 35.44 -6.97 -1.86
CA ARG A 11 34.40 -6.22 -2.58
C ARG A 11 33.55 -5.49 -1.55
N GLY A 12 33.92 -4.25 -1.27
CA GLY A 12 33.01 -3.31 -0.63
C GLY A 12 31.85 -3.07 -1.58
N GLU A 13 30.69 -3.63 -1.24
CA GLU A 13 29.42 -3.20 -1.83
C GLU A 13 29.27 -1.71 -1.52
N MET A 14 29.52 -0.86 -2.52
CA MET A 14 29.12 0.53 -2.48
C MET A 14 27.59 0.54 -2.45
N LYS A 15 27.01 0.60 -1.24
CA LYS A 15 25.62 0.97 -1.05
C LYS A 15 25.43 2.31 -1.76
N HIS A 16 24.81 2.29 -2.92
CA HIS A 16 24.32 3.50 -3.57
C HIS A 16 23.28 4.10 -2.62
N LYS A 17 23.73 5.05 -1.78
CA LYS A 17 22.85 5.92 -1.01
C LYS A 17 22.03 6.65 -2.06
N GLY A 18 20.83 6.14 -2.34
CA GLY A 18 19.99 6.60 -3.43
C GLY A 18 19.80 8.10 -3.29
N ARG A 19 20.08 8.86 -4.34
CA ARG A 19 19.76 10.29 -4.37
C ARG A 19 18.28 10.45 -4.03
N ASN A 20 17.98 11.20 -2.98
CA ASN A 20 16.60 11.52 -2.64
C ASN A 20 15.97 12.31 -3.79
N VAL A 21 14.86 11.77 -4.30
CA VAL A 21 14.16 12.36 -5.44
C VAL A 21 13.22 13.43 -4.93
N VAL A 22 13.40 14.65 -5.40
CA VAL A 22 12.46 15.74 -5.17
C VAL A 22 11.32 15.58 -6.16
N TRP A 23 10.13 15.26 -5.64
CA TRP A 23 8.94 15.06 -6.47
C TRP A 23 8.40 16.39 -6.99
N SER A 24 8.37 16.51 -8.32
CA SER A 24 7.74 17.65 -8.98
C SER A 24 6.22 17.45 -9.14
N VAL A 25 5.51 18.55 -9.39
CA VAL A 25 4.07 18.52 -9.70
C VAL A 25 3.78 17.65 -10.94
N ALA A 26 4.68 17.65 -11.93
CA ALA A 26 4.53 16.81 -13.12
C ALA A 26 4.66 15.32 -12.80
N MET A 27 5.55 14.96 -11.88
CA MET A 27 5.72 13.57 -11.43
C MET A 27 4.51 13.10 -10.62
N ASP A 28 3.97 13.96 -9.75
CA ASP A 28 2.72 13.66 -9.03
C ASP A 28 1.56 13.42 -9.99
N LYS A 29 1.39 14.27 -11.01
CA LYS A 29 0.37 14.08 -12.04
C LYS A 29 0.52 12.72 -12.72
N CYS A 30 1.72 12.40 -13.19
CA CYS A 30 1.99 11.11 -13.83
C CYS A 30 1.68 9.92 -12.91
N LEU A 31 2.06 10.02 -11.63
CA LEU A 31 1.77 8.97 -10.65
C LEU A 31 0.26 8.80 -10.42
N ILE A 32 -0.47 9.91 -10.25
CA ILE A 32 -1.92 9.91 -10.05
C ILE A 32 -2.64 9.34 -11.27
N GLU A 33 -2.25 9.76 -12.49
CA GLU A 33 -2.78 9.25 -13.76
C GLU A 33 -2.60 7.73 -13.85
N ALA A 34 -1.37 7.24 -13.64
CA ALA A 34 -1.06 5.83 -13.72
C ALA A 34 -1.87 5.00 -12.71
N LEU A 35 -1.94 5.44 -11.45
CA LEU A 35 -2.71 4.76 -10.42
C LEU A 35 -4.22 4.82 -10.66
N ALA A 36 -4.75 5.90 -11.25
CA ALA A 36 -6.15 5.99 -11.63
C ALA A 36 -6.52 4.97 -12.72
N ILE A 37 -5.64 4.77 -13.71
CA ILE A 37 -5.79 3.71 -14.72
C ILE A 37 -5.79 2.33 -14.05
N GLN A 38 -4.83 2.08 -13.15
CA GLN A 38 -4.75 0.80 -12.44
C GLN A 38 -5.97 0.53 -11.55
N ALA A 39 -6.51 1.56 -10.89
CA ALA A 39 -7.75 1.46 -10.13
C ALA A 39 -8.91 1.03 -11.05
N LYS A 40 -9.06 1.65 -12.23
CA LYS A 40 -10.10 1.29 -13.22
C LYS A 40 -9.92 -0.13 -13.77
N ASN A 41 -8.69 -0.62 -13.83
CA ASN A 41 -8.38 -2.00 -14.25
C ASN A 41 -8.63 -3.05 -13.15
N GLY A 42 -9.08 -2.65 -11.96
CA GLY A 42 -9.38 -3.56 -10.85
C GLY A 42 -8.18 -3.91 -9.97
N ASN A 43 -7.05 -3.21 -10.12
CA ASN A 43 -5.86 -3.42 -9.29
C ASN A 43 -5.89 -2.66 -7.95
N LYS A 44 -7.06 -2.12 -7.59
CA LYS A 44 -7.33 -1.48 -6.30
C LYS A 44 -8.48 -2.23 -5.62
N ILE A 45 -8.21 -2.70 -4.41
CA ILE A 45 -9.19 -3.39 -3.56
C ILE A 45 -9.34 -2.56 -2.29
N ASP A 46 -10.56 -2.16 -1.99
CA ASP A 46 -10.87 -1.21 -0.93
C ASP A 46 -10.01 0.06 -1.05
N LYS A 47 -9.10 0.33 -0.09
CA LYS A 47 -8.23 1.52 -0.06
C LYS A 47 -6.79 1.23 -0.50
N CYS A 48 -6.50 0.01 -0.91
CA CYS A 48 -5.14 -0.48 -1.19
C CYS A 48 -4.96 -0.88 -2.65
N PHE A 49 -3.80 -0.53 -3.20
CA PHE A 49 -3.35 -1.00 -4.50
C PHE A 49 -2.53 -2.29 -4.33
N ASN A 50 -2.66 -3.21 -5.29
CA ASN A 50 -1.82 -4.40 -5.34
C ASN A 50 -0.43 -4.10 -5.93
N GLU A 51 0.46 -5.09 -5.92
CA GLU A 51 1.82 -4.95 -6.43
C GLU A 51 1.87 -4.57 -7.91
N ASN A 52 1.00 -5.15 -8.74
CA ASN A 52 0.93 -4.84 -10.17
C ASN A 52 0.65 -3.35 -10.42
N ALA A 53 -0.23 -2.74 -9.61
CA ALA A 53 -0.50 -1.32 -9.71
C ALA A 53 0.72 -0.45 -9.37
N TYR A 54 1.45 -0.80 -8.30
CA TYR A 54 2.66 -0.06 -7.91
C TYR A 54 3.77 -0.21 -8.95
N THR A 55 3.99 -1.43 -9.45
CA THR A 55 4.98 -1.69 -10.51
C THR A 55 4.64 -0.93 -11.78
N ALA A 56 3.39 -0.96 -12.24
CA ALA A 56 2.97 -0.21 -13.43
C ALA A 56 3.12 1.30 -13.26
N ALA A 57 2.76 1.84 -12.09
CA ALA A 57 2.94 3.27 -11.79
C ALA A 57 4.42 3.66 -11.70
N CYS A 58 5.27 2.80 -11.12
CA CYS A 58 6.71 3.01 -11.05
C CYS A 58 7.34 3.06 -12.44
N ILE A 59 7.00 2.10 -13.32
CA ILE A 59 7.43 2.09 -14.72
C ILE A 59 6.99 3.36 -15.43
N ALA A 60 5.73 3.79 -15.26
CA ALA A 60 5.22 5.00 -15.92
C ALA A 60 6.01 6.26 -15.53
N VAL A 61 6.30 6.45 -14.22
CA VAL A 61 7.07 7.60 -13.74
C VAL A 61 8.53 7.52 -14.21
N ASN A 62 9.18 6.36 -14.08
CA ASN A 62 10.56 6.17 -14.50
C ASN A 62 10.74 6.44 -15.99
N SER A 63 9.88 5.88 -16.84
CA SER A 63 9.94 6.08 -18.29
C SER A 63 9.67 7.52 -18.71
N ARG A 64 8.80 8.25 -18.00
CA ARG A 64 8.43 9.64 -18.38
C ARG A 64 9.47 10.67 -17.95
N PHE A 65 10.20 10.43 -16.86
CA PHE A 65 11.12 11.40 -16.27
C PHE A 65 12.59 10.94 -16.27
N ASP A 66 12.90 9.82 -16.93
CA ASP A 66 14.24 9.21 -16.97
C ASP A 66 14.81 8.99 -15.56
N LEU A 67 14.03 8.30 -14.73
CA LEU A 67 14.37 8.01 -13.34
C LEU A 67 14.53 6.51 -13.11
N ASN A 68 15.14 6.16 -11.97
CA ASN A 68 15.26 4.79 -11.51
C ASN A 68 14.69 4.64 -10.10
N LEU A 69 13.40 4.96 -9.94
CA LEU A 69 12.66 4.75 -8.71
C LEU A 69 12.36 3.26 -8.52
N ASN A 70 12.20 2.85 -7.26
CA ASN A 70 11.61 1.57 -6.90
C ASN A 70 10.16 1.75 -6.42
N ASN A 71 9.43 0.64 -6.30
CA ASN A 71 8.04 0.64 -5.84
C ASN A 71 7.89 1.31 -4.46
N GLN A 72 8.89 1.20 -3.57
CA GLN A 72 8.82 1.80 -2.25
C GLN A 72 8.77 3.33 -2.30
N LYS A 73 9.55 3.98 -3.18
CA LYS A 73 9.51 5.44 -3.35
C LYS A 73 8.15 5.88 -3.90
N VAL A 74 7.53 5.11 -4.79
CA VAL A 74 6.16 5.34 -5.28
C VAL A 74 5.12 5.21 -4.16
N VAL A 75 5.19 4.16 -3.35
CA VAL A 75 4.29 3.93 -2.20
C VAL A 75 4.41 5.08 -1.19
N ASN A 76 5.63 5.49 -0.86
CA ASN A 76 5.87 6.59 0.06
C ASN A 76 5.30 7.90 -0.49
N ARG A 77 5.47 8.18 -1.79
CA ARG A 77 4.89 9.37 -2.38
C ARG A 77 3.36 9.34 -2.37
N LEU A 78 2.75 8.18 -2.66
CA LEU A 78 1.31 8.02 -2.59
C LEU A 78 0.77 8.29 -1.17
N LYS A 79 1.50 7.94 -0.10
CA LYS A 79 1.12 8.32 1.27
C LYS A 79 1.04 9.84 1.42
N THR A 80 2.01 10.59 0.90
CA THR A 80 2.00 12.07 0.92
C THR A 80 0.81 12.63 0.13
N ILE A 81 0.53 12.08 -1.05
CA ILE A 81 -0.64 12.48 -1.87
C ILE A 81 -1.95 12.20 -1.13
N LYS A 82 -2.09 11.03 -0.50
CA LYS A 82 -3.25 10.65 0.31
C LYS A 82 -3.46 11.60 1.50
N LYS A 83 -2.39 12.02 2.19
CA LYS A 83 -2.46 13.03 3.25
C LYS A 83 -2.99 14.35 2.72
N ARG A 84 -2.44 14.85 1.59
CA ARG A 84 -2.93 16.08 0.95
C ARG A 84 -4.40 15.98 0.56
N TYR A 85 -4.84 14.85 0.00
CA TYR A 85 -6.24 14.61 -0.34
C TYR A 85 -7.15 14.53 0.89
N LYS A 86 -6.69 13.97 2.02
CA LYS A 86 -7.43 13.96 3.27
C LYS A 86 -7.79 15.38 3.71
N VAL A 87 -6.83 16.32 3.67
CA VAL A 87 -7.09 17.74 3.99
C VAL A 87 -8.17 18.33 3.09
N MET A 88 -8.11 18.08 1.77
CA MET A 88 -9.15 18.55 0.83
C MET A 88 -10.53 18.02 1.20
N ARG A 89 -10.62 16.72 1.52
CA ARG A 89 -11.88 16.07 1.88
C ARG A 89 -12.43 16.61 3.20
N ASP A 90 -11.57 16.80 4.19
CA ASP A 90 -11.95 17.27 5.52
C ASP A 90 -12.36 18.76 5.47
N MET A 91 -11.80 19.56 4.55
CA MET A 91 -12.29 20.91 4.23
C MET A 91 -13.68 20.84 3.60
N LEU A 92 -13.86 20.00 2.58
CA LEU A 92 -15.13 19.86 1.85
C LEU A 92 -16.25 19.18 2.66
N SER A 93 -15.93 18.62 3.84
CA SER A 93 -16.93 18.15 4.80
C SER A 93 -17.40 19.23 5.76
N GLN A 94 -16.76 20.39 5.80
CA GLN A 94 -17.21 21.52 6.61
C GLN A 94 -18.29 22.31 5.88
N GLU A 95 -19.24 22.83 6.66
CA GLU A 95 -20.23 23.77 6.14
C GLU A 95 -19.54 25.04 5.62
N GLY A 96 -20.07 25.57 4.52
CA GLY A 96 -19.56 26.77 3.87
C GLY A 96 -18.29 26.58 3.04
N PHE A 97 -17.77 25.36 2.89
CA PHE A 97 -16.75 25.01 1.89
C PHE A 97 -17.37 24.23 0.73
N ARG A 98 -16.93 24.51 -0.50
CA ARG A 98 -17.42 23.81 -1.70
C ARG A 98 -16.34 23.65 -2.76
N TRP A 99 -16.47 22.60 -3.57
CA TRP A 99 -15.65 22.40 -4.75
C TRP A 99 -16.26 23.15 -5.95
N ASN A 100 -15.49 24.03 -6.58
CA ASN A 100 -15.89 24.68 -7.84
C ASN A 100 -15.22 23.95 -9.02
N PRO A 101 -15.99 23.24 -9.87
CA PRO A 101 -15.44 22.50 -11.01
C PRO A 101 -14.92 23.40 -12.14
N ASN A 102 -15.43 24.62 -12.28
CA ASN A 102 -15.03 25.56 -13.33
C ASN A 102 -13.64 26.14 -13.04
N THR A 103 -13.40 26.54 -11.79
CA THR A 103 -12.12 27.09 -11.35
C THR A 103 -11.14 26.01 -10.86
N LYS A 104 -11.64 24.78 -10.64
CA LYS A 104 -10.92 23.66 -10.01
C LYS A 104 -10.35 24.03 -8.64
N MET A 105 -11.11 24.76 -7.84
CA MET A 105 -10.67 25.25 -6.52
C MET A 105 -11.65 24.88 -5.42
N ILE A 106 -11.14 24.83 -4.19
CA ILE A 106 -11.98 24.85 -2.99
C ILE A 106 -12.33 26.31 -2.68
N GLU A 107 -13.61 26.62 -2.75
CA GLU A 107 -14.19 27.91 -2.38
C GLU A 107 -14.81 27.84 -0.99
N CYS A 108 -14.94 29.00 -0.37
CA CYS A 108 -15.61 29.15 0.92
C CYS A 108 -16.54 30.36 0.89
N ASP A 109 -17.56 30.36 1.74
CA ASP A 109 -18.60 31.40 1.76
C ASP A 109 -18.10 32.75 2.27
N SER A 110 -17.11 32.77 3.18
CA SER A 110 -16.53 34.00 3.72
C SER A 110 -15.02 33.88 3.96
N GLU A 111 -14.33 35.02 3.98
CA GLU A 111 -12.91 35.08 4.35
C GLU A 111 -12.68 34.77 5.84
N ASP A 112 -13.65 35.07 6.71
CA ASP A 112 -13.53 34.79 8.14
C ASP A 112 -13.61 33.30 8.44
N LEU A 113 -14.48 32.56 7.73
CA LEU A 113 -14.51 31.09 7.75
C LEU A 113 -13.16 30.50 7.32
N TRP A 114 -12.57 31.06 6.26
CA TRP A 114 -11.24 30.63 5.81
C TRP A 114 -10.17 30.84 6.88
N LYS A 115 -10.13 32.04 7.49
CA LYS A 115 -9.14 32.38 8.52
C LYS A 115 -9.29 31.51 9.75
N SER A 116 -10.51 31.31 10.25
CA SER A 116 -10.76 30.49 11.43
C SER A 116 -10.42 29.02 11.18
N TYR A 117 -10.77 28.49 10.00
CA TYR A 117 -10.43 27.11 9.63
C TYR A 117 -8.92 26.91 9.53
N VAL A 118 -8.19 27.80 8.85
CA VAL A 118 -6.71 27.67 8.72
C VAL A 118 -5.99 27.87 10.06
N ALA A 119 -6.55 28.65 10.99
CA ALA A 119 -5.99 28.76 12.35
C ALA A 119 -6.06 27.41 13.10
N ALA A 120 -7.13 26.65 12.92
CA ALA A 120 -7.27 25.29 13.46
C ALA A 120 -6.54 24.21 12.63
N HIS A 121 -6.41 24.42 11.32
CA HIS A 121 -5.86 23.48 10.34
C HIS A 121 -4.79 24.16 9.44
N PRO A 122 -3.55 24.36 9.93
CA PRO A 122 -2.52 25.09 9.20
C PRO A 122 -2.12 24.48 7.85
N ASP A 123 -2.28 23.16 7.71
CA ASP A 123 -2.03 22.40 6.47
C ASP A 123 -2.99 22.78 5.32
N ALA A 124 -4.18 23.30 5.65
CA ALA A 124 -5.16 23.77 4.68
C ALA A 124 -4.76 25.08 3.98
N LYS A 125 -3.81 25.85 4.54
CA LYS A 125 -3.34 27.14 4.00
C LYS A 125 -2.92 27.02 2.52
N GLY A 126 -2.37 25.87 2.14
CA GLY A 126 -1.90 25.59 0.79
C GLY A 126 -2.98 25.47 -0.29
N PHE A 127 -4.26 25.49 0.06
CA PHE A 127 -5.37 25.36 -0.90
C PHE A 127 -6.06 26.68 -1.26
N ARG A 128 -5.74 27.79 -0.58
CA ARG A 128 -6.44 29.06 -0.87
C ARG A 128 -6.15 29.55 -2.28
N ARG A 129 -7.19 29.79 -3.08
CA ARG A 129 -7.12 30.39 -4.42
C ARG A 129 -6.09 29.69 -5.33
N LYS A 130 -5.90 28.38 -5.12
CA LYS A 130 -4.98 27.56 -5.91
C LYS A 130 -5.77 26.45 -6.60
N PRO A 131 -5.67 26.34 -7.93
CA PRO A 131 -6.24 25.23 -8.66
C PRO A 131 -5.69 23.88 -8.16
N ILE A 132 -6.57 22.93 -7.94
CA ILE A 132 -6.27 21.55 -7.62
C ILE A 132 -6.45 20.76 -8.90
N GLU A 133 -5.34 20.54 -9.60
CA GLU A 133 -5.34 19.65 -10.75
C GLU A 133 -5.55 18.19 -10.31
N MET A 134 -6.08 17.37 -11.21
CA MET A 134 -6.31 15.93 -11.01
C MET A 134 -7.27 15.59 -9.86
N TYR A 135 -8.16 16.50 -9.46
CA TYR A 135 -9.07 16.26 -8.33
C TYR A 135 -9.99 15.04 -8.56
N ASP A 136 -10.46 14.83 -9.79
CA ASP A 136 -11.29 13.67 -10.12
C ASP A 136 -10.52 12.35 -10.03
N GLU A 137 -9.27 12.33 -10.48
CA GLU A 137 -8.38 11.18 -10.37
C GLU A 137 -7.95 10.94 -8.92
N LEU A 138 -7.76 12.00 -8.13
CA LEU A 138 -7.51 11.87 -6.69
C LEU A 138 -8.68 11.20 -5.97
N LYS A 139 -9.93 11.49 -6.33
CA LYS A 139 -11.10 10.76 -5.81
C LYS A 139 -11.06 9.27 -6.16
N ILE A 140 -10.56 8.92 -7.35
CA ILE A 140 -10.42 7.52 -7.77
C ILE A 140 -9.31 6.83 -6.98
N VAL A 141 -8.13 7.45 -6.91
CA VAL A 141 -6.92 6.89 -6.29
C VAL A 141 -7.04 6.82 -4.77
N CYS A 142 -7.54 7.87 -4.14
CA CYS A 142 -7.56 8.03 -2.68
C CYS A 142 -8.94 7.81 -2.05
N GLY A 143 -10.03 7.91 -2.81
CA GLY A 143 -11.39 7.67 -2.33
C GLY A 143 -11.78 6.19 -2.36
N ASN A 144 -13.06 5.90 -2.20
CA ASN A 144 -13.58 4.52 -2.09
C ASN A 144 -13.91 3.87 -3.45
N TYR A 145 -13.40 4.42 -4.57
CA TYR A 145 -13.64 3.84 -5.90
C TYR A 145 -13.19 2.38 -5.96
N GLN A 146 -14.09 1.50 -6.38
CA GLN A 146 -13.84 0.12 -6.78
C GLN A 146 -14.14 -0.01 -8.27
N ALA A 147 -13.28 -0.72 -9.01
CA ALA A 147 -13.60 -1.05 -10.39
C ALA A 147 -14.92 -1.84 -10.42
N PRO A 148 -15.86 -1.49 -11.32
CA PRO A 148 -17.03 -2.33 -11.54
C PRO A 148 -16.56 -3.75 -11.83
N SER A 149 -16.89 -4.70 -10.96
CA SER A 149 -16.59 -6.11 -11.20
C SER A 149 -17.14 -6.47 -12.57
N ARG A 150 -16.37 -7.21 -13.38
CA ARG A 150 -16.85 -7.73 -14.67
C ARG A 150 -18.16 -8.54 -14.51
N TRP A 151 -18.43 -9.02 -13.29
CA TRP A 151 -19.65 -9.71 -12.87
C TRP A 151 -20.78 -8.80 -12.35
N ALA A 152 -20.50 -7.55 -11.97
CA ALA A 152 -21.52 -6.63 -11.44
C ALA A 152 -22.57 -6.22 -12.48
N LYS A 153 -22.30 -6.42 -13.77
CA LYS A 153 -23.27 -6.17 -14.85
C LYS A 153 -24.36 -7.25 -14.98
N MET A 154 -24.35 -8.29 -14.15
CA MET A 154 -25.37 -9.35 -14.17
C MET A 154 -26.42 -9.25 -13.03
N LYS A 155 -26.33 -8.27 -12.14
CA LYS A 155 -27.34 -8.07 -11.09
C LYS A 155 -27.83 -6.62 -11.11
N ASP A 156 -28.85 -6.38 -11.93
CA ASP A 156 -29.78 -5.28 -11.66
C ASP A 156 -30.66 -5.68 -10.46
N GLY A 157 -30.90 -4.74 -9.55
CA GLY A 157 -31.84 -4.92 -8.43
C GLY A 157 -31.25 -5.23 -7.06
N SER A 158 -30.33 -4.40 -6.53
CA SER A 158 -30.37 -4.09 -5.08
C SER A 158 -29.61 -2.80 -4.78
N HIS A 159 -30.32 -1.80 -4.27
CA HIS A 159 -29.75 -0.57 -3.70
C HIS A 159 -28.72 -0.90 -2.62
N PRO A 160 -27.50 -0.32 -2.64
CA PRO A 160 -26.62 -0.34 -1.50
C PRO A 160 -27.10 0.69 -0.48
N VAL A 161 -27.57 0.20 0.67
CA VAL A 161 -27.74 1.00 1.89
C VAL A 161 -26.39 1.57 2.34
N ALA A 162 -26.41 2.85 2.70
CA ALA A 162 -25.25 3.58 3.19
C ALA A 162 -24.75 3.00 4.51
N TYR A 163 -23.59 2.35 4.48
CA TYR A 163 -22.84 2.01 5.70
C TYR A 163 -22.03 3.23 6.14
N LYS A 164 -22.30 3.68 7.38
CA LYS A 164 -21.49 4.67 8.08
C LYS A 164 -20.05 4.16 8.20
N ASN A 165 -19.09 4.99 7.77
CA ASN A 165 -17.67 4.74 7.96
C ASN A 165 -17.31 4.93 9.43
N PHE A 166 -16.89 3.85 10.11
CA PHE A 166 -16.07 3.95 11.30
C PHE A 166 -14.59 3.95 10.86
N GLU A 167 -13.83 4.88 11.42
CA GLU A 167 -12.39 4.98 11.24
C GLU A 167 -11.71 3.79 11.91
N GLU A 168 -10.78 3.14 11.21
CA GLU A 168 -9.70 2.41 11.87
C GLU A 168 -8.46 2.33 10.97
N ASP A 169 -7.32 2.40 11.64
CA ASP A 169 -5.97 2.50 11.10
C ASP A 169 -5.64 1.32 10.19
N SER A 170 -5.08 1.64 9.02
CA SER A 170 -4.76 0.64 8.02
C SER A 170 -3.47 -0.05 8.41
N ALA A 171 -3.55 -1.34 8.79
CA ALA A 171 -2.39 -2.18 9.05
C ALA A 171 -1.49 -2.25 7.79
N SER A 172 -0.40 -1.49 7.83
CA SER A 172 0.67 -1.58 6.85
C SER A 172 1.40 -2.90 6.98
N PHE A 173 1.81 -3.43 5.83
CA PHE A 173 2.79 -4.50 5.68
C PHE A 173 3.95 -4.33 6.67
N VAL A 174 4.04 -5.25 7.63
CA VAL A 174 5.16 -5.31 8.56
C VAL A 174 6.28 -6.04 7.84
N SER A 175 7.38 -5.35 7.57
CA SER A 175 8.67 -5.98 7.28
C SER A 175 9.70 -5.42 8.25
N PRO A 176 10.71 -6.23 8.62
CA PRO A 176 11.49 -6.03 9.83
C PRO A 176 12.28 -4.73 9.83
N SER A 177 12.29 -4.08 11.00
CA SER A 177 13.04 -2.87 11.30
C SER A 177 14.51 -2.97 10.90
N SER A 178 14.99 -1.93 10.21
CA SER A 178 16.28 -1.33 10.49
C SER A 178 15.99 0.15 10.73
N ASP A 179 16.01 0.53 12.00
CA ASP A 179 16.05 1.92 12.44
C ASP A 179 17.28 2.60 11.81
N ASP A 180 17.03 3.51 10.87
CA ASP A 180 17.87 4.71 10.70
C ASP A 180 17.00 5.84 10.14
N LEU A 181 17.18 7.01 10.73
CA LEU A 181 16.35 8.19 10.61
C LEU A 181 16.61 8.94 9.29
N SER A 182 15.62 9.75 8.89
CA SER A 182 15.64 10.78 7.83
C SER A 182 15.43 10.32 6.39
N ASP A 183 14.18 10.44 5.92
CA ASP A 183 13.88 10.86 4.55
C ASP A 183 12.72 11.88 4.61
N THR A 184 13.06 13.14 4.84
CA THR A 184 12.16 14.24 4.47
C THR A 184 12.10 14.26 2.94
N ASP A 185 10.94 13.89 2.39
CA ASP A 185 10.67 14.01 0.96
C ASP A 185 10.59 15.51 0.64
N GLY A 186 11.72 16.08 0.22
CA GLY A 186 11.96 17.51 0.11
C GLY A 186 10.88 18.22 -0.68
N THR A 187 9.89 18.77 0.02
CA THR A 187 8.86 19.64 -0.53
C THR A 187 9.13 21.02 0.04
N GLN A 188 9.70 21.92 -0.76
CA GLN A 188 10.04 23.26 -0.31
C GLN A 188 8.79 24.08 0.01
N SER A 189 8.66 24.54 1.26
CA SER A 189 7.82 25.66 1.67
C SER A 189 8.74 26.78 2.19
N TYR A 190 8.60 27.99 1.63
CA TYR A 190 9.37 29.18 1.98
C TYR A 190 8.86 29.85 3.28
N THR A 191 9.74 30.05 4.26
CA THR A 191 9.79 31.24 5.14
C THR A 191 11.09 31.26 5.96
N GLY A 192 11.80 32.40 6.00
CA GLY A 192 13.00 32.62 6.82
C GLY A 192 12.68 33.24 8.21
N PRO A 193 13.63 33.23 9.17
CA PRO A 193 13.49 33.76 10.55
C PRO A 193 14.41 34.99 10.78
N PRO A 194 14.66 35.54 12.02
CA PRO A 194 14.18 35.23 13.40
C PRO A 194 13.83 36.47 14.27
N GLU A 195 13.45 36.31 15.56
CA GLU A 195 14.06 37.03 16.73
C GLU A 195 13.49 36.66 18.13
N TYR A 196 14.27 37.03 19.16
CA TYR A 196 14.42 36.52 20.55
C TYR A 196 13.43 37.10 21.59
N MET A 197 13.32 36.46 22.78
CA MET A 197 13.63 37.04 24.13
C MET A 197 13.23 36.11 25.30
N GLN A 198 13.86 36.31 26.46
CA GLN A 198 14.03 35.40 27.60
C GLN A 198 13.62 36.09 28.93
N ASP A 199 13.19 35.27 29.91
CA ASP A 199 13.32 35.40 31.39
C ASP A 199 12.31 36.20 32.27
N VAL A 200 11.97 35.59 33.43
CA VAL A 200 12.10 36.08 34.83
C VAL A 200 11.15 35.33 35.81
N SER A 201 11.76 34.73 36.84
CA SER A 201 11.20 33.98 37.98
C SER A 201 10.73 34.84 39.16
N GLN A 202 9.83 34.32 40.02
CA GLN A 202 9.72 34.64 41.46
C GLN A 202 9.02 33.51 42.26
N GLU A 203 9.67 33.04 43.33
CA GLU A 203 9.19 32.19 44.47
C GLU A 203 8.98 33.12 45.71
N PRO A 204 8.37 32.77 46.89
CA PRO A 204 8.55 31.54 47.73
C PRO A 204 7.29 31.20 48.63
N PRO A 205 7.29 30.57 49.86
CA PRO A 205 8.28 29.79 50.64
C PRO A 205 7.65 28.45 51.27
N PRO A 206 8.19 27.75 52.33
CA PRO A 206 8.33 26.27 52.33
C PRO A 206 7.70 25.51 53.55
N MET A 207 7.67 24.16 53.54
CA MET A 207 7.96 23.27 54.71
C MET A 207 7.82 21.75 54.43
N GLU A 208 8.97 21.06 54.54
CA GLU A 208 9.33 19.75 55.16
C GLU A 208 8.60 18.38 54.95
N PRO A 209 9.34 17.25 55.10
CA PRO A 209 9.09 15.99 54.38
C PRO A 209 8.61 14.81 55.25
N LEU A 210 7.73 13.96 54.69
CA LEU A 210 7.30 12.71 55.33
C LEU A 210 7.38 11.49 54.37
N ARG A 211 8.44 10.69 54.61
CA ARG A 211 8.55 9.22 54.50
C ARG A 211 8.07 8.52 53.20
N GLN A 212 9.04 8.05 52.42
CA GLN A 212 8.81 7.10 51.31
C GLN A 212 8.48 5.69 51.83
N LEU A 213 7.43 5.08 51.29
CA LEU A 213 7.09 3.66 51.44
C LEU A 213 7.68 2.85 50.27
N PRO A 214 8.18 1.61 50.47
CA PRO A 214 8.87 0.86 49.42
C PRO A 214 7.90 0.30 48.38
N LYS A 215 8.12 0.58 47.10
CA LYS A 215 7.40 -0.09 46.00
C LYS A 215 8.00 -1.49 45.77
N ARG A 216 7.23 -2.54 46.07
CA ARG A 216 7.56 -3.94 45.72
C ARG A 216 7.51 -4.16 44.19
N PRO A 217 8.37 -5.02 43.63
CA PRO A 217 8.35 -5.43 42.23
C PRO A 217 7.61 -6.78 42.04
N ARG A 218 7.04 -6.97 40.83
CA ARG A 218 6.91 -8.24 40.05
C ARG A 218 5.53 -8.48 39.43
N GLY A 219 5.58 -8.79 38.14
CA GLY A 219 4.49 -9.36 37.33
C GLY A 219 4.71 -9.22 35.82
N SER A 220 5.94 -9.24 35.29
CA SER A 220 6.18 -9.16 33.83
C SER A 220 6.11 -10.50 33.11
N ASP A 221 6.37 -11.60 33.80
CA ASP A 221 6.50 -12.92 33.16
C ASP A 221 5.16 -13.46 32.63
N SER A 222 4.04 -13.19 33.33
CA SER A 222 2.72 -13.66 32.89
C SER A 222 2.22 -12.96 31.63
N LEU A 223 2.54 -11.67 31.48
CA LEU A 223 2.18 -10.90 30.28
C LEU A 223 3.04 -11.32 29.09
N GLN A 224 4.32 -11.59 29.30
CA GLN A 224 5.24 -12.02 28.24
C GLN A 224 4.89 -13.42 27.72
N GLU A 225 4.55 -14.36 28.61
CA GLU A 225 4.05 -15.69 28.25
C GLU A 225 2.72 -15.62 27.47
N ALA A 226 1.79 -14.75 27.88
CA ALA A 226 0.55 -14.54 27.15
C ALA A 226 0.80 -14.01 25.72
N VAL A 227 1.73 -13.06 25.57
CA VAL A 227 2.12 -12.51 24.25
C VAL A 227 2.79 -13.58 23.38
N LEU A 228 3.66 -14.42 23.95
CA LEU A 228 4.29 -15.54 23.22
C LEU A 228 3.27 -16.60 22.79
N ALA A 229 2.30 -16.94 23.65
CA ALA A 229 1.23 -17.87 23.32
C ALA A 229 0.33 -17.36 22.18
N VAL A 230 0.03 -16.06 22.18
CA VAL A 230 -0.71 -15.40 21.09
C VAL A 230 0.11 -15.41 19.80
N ALA A 231 1.40 -15.06 19.85
CA ALA A 231 2.28 -15.08 18.69
C ALA A 231 2.42 -16.49 18.06
N SER A 232 2.50 -17.53 18.89
CA SER A 232 2.55 -18.93 18.45
C SER A 232 1.22 -19.37 17.81
N SER A 233 0.09 -18.97 18.39
CA SER A 233 -1.24 -19.26 17.84
C SER A 233 -1.47 -18.58 16.50
N ILE A 234 -1.05 -17.32 16.34
CA ILE A 234 -1.11 -16.58 15.07
C ILE A 234 -0.26 -17.29 14.00
N ARG A 235 0.94 -17.77 14.36
CA ARG A 235 1.80 -18.51 13.42
C ARG A 235 1.18 -19.83 12.97
N ARG A 236 0.62 -20.60 13.90
CA ARG A 236 -0.12 -21.84 13.57
C ARG A 236 -1.31 -21.60 12.66
N LEU A 237 -2.05 -20.51 12.87
CA LEU A 237 -3.15 -20.12 11.98
C LEU A 237 -2.65 -19.69 10.60
N ALA A 238 -1.55 -18.93 10.54
CA ALA A 238 -0.93 -18.55 9.27
C ALA A 238 -0.45 -19.79 8.49
N ASP A 239 0.26 -20.72 9.14
CA ASP A 239 0.74 -21.96 8.55
C ASP A 239 -0.42 -22.85 8.06
N ALA A 240 -1.51 -22.96 8.85
CA ALA A 240 -2.70 -23.70 8.45
C ALA A 240 -3.41 -23.06 7.24
N ILE A 241 -3.48 -21.73 7.19
CA ILE A 241 -4.05 -20.99 6.04
C ILE A 241 -3.16 -21.15 4.82
N GLU A 242 -1.83 -21.06 4.96
CA GLU A 242 -0.85 -21.29 3.90
C GLU A 242 -1.00 -22.72 3.34
N GLN A 243 -1.10 -23.73 4.22
CA GLN A 243 -1.27 -25.14 3.84
C GLN A 243 -2.61 -25.38 3.13
N SER A 244 -3.70 -24.79 3.61
CA SER A 244 -5.00 -24.85 2.93
C SER A 244 -4.98 -24.18 1.55
N LYS A 245 -4.08 -23.22 1.35
CA LYS A 245 -3.77 -22.56 0.09
C LYS A 245 -2.60 -23.20 -0.66
N THR A 246 -2.12 -24.40 -0.35
CA THR A 246 -1.07 -25.09 -1.13
C THR A 246 -1.44 -26.53 -1.52
N THR A 247 -2.44 -27.15 -0.91
CA THR A 247 -2.86 -28.51 -1.24
C THR A 247 -3.78 -28.54 -2.46
N THR A 248 -3.22 -28.47 -3.66
CA THR A 248 -3.90 -29.02 -4.84
C THR A 248 -3.82 -30.54 -4.71
N ASN A 249 -4.96 -31.24 -4.60
CA ASN A 249 -4.99 -32.70 -4.45
C ASN A 249 -4.44 -33.35 -5.72
N ALA A 250 -3.24 -33.94 -5.64
CA ALA A 250 -2.54 -34.52 -6.79
C ALA A 250 -3.35 -35.64 -7.47
N THR A 251 -4.16 -36.38 -6.70
CA THR A 251 -5.03 -37.43 -7.24
C THR A 251 -6.14 -36.82 -8.08
N GLU A 252 -6.82 -35.79 -7.59
CA GLU A 252 -7.88 -35.09 -8.35
C GLU A 252 -7.32 -34.39 -9.59
N LEU A 253 -6.10 -33.87 -9.51
CA LEU A 253 -5.42 -33.27 -10.65
C LEU A 253 -5.09 -34.31 -11.73
N LEU A 254 -4.63 -35.50 -11.32
CA LEU A 254 -4.38 -36.60 -12.24
C LEU A 254 -5.67 -37.06 -12.92
N ASP A 255 -6.74 -37.26 -12.14
CA ASP A 255 -8.06 -37.63 -12.67
C ASP A 255 -8.57 -36.61 -13.69
N ALA A 256 -8.43 -35.31 -13.39
CA ALA A 256 -8.83 -34.23 -14.28
C ALA A 256 -8.04 -34.17 -15.60
N VAL A 257 -6.78 -34.64 -15.61
CA VAL A 257 -5.96 -34.75 -16.82
C VAL A 257 -6.33 -36.00 -17.62
N MET A 258 -6.62 -37.11 -16.94
CA MET A 258 -7.05 -38.36 -17.59
C MET A 258 -8.44 -38.25 -18.23
N GLU A 259 -9.33 -37.42 -17.68
CA GLU A 259 -10.69 -37.16 -18.20
C GLU A 259 -10.69 -36.43 -19.56
N ILE A 260 -9.54 -35.96 -20.07
CA ILE A 260 -9.47 -35.25 -21.35
C ILE A 260 -9.53 -36.22 -22.53
N ASP A 261 -10.66 -36.22 -23.22
CA ASP A 261 -10.88 -37.05 -24.41
C ASP A 261 -9.83 -36.83 -25.51
N GLY A 262 -9.22 -37.95 -25.92
CA GLY A 262 -8.25 -38.01 -27.02
C GLY A 262 -6.85 -37.49 -26.65
N LEU A 263 -6.50 -37.42 -25.36
CA LEU A 263 -5.12 -37.17 -24.92
C LEU A 263 -4.39 -38.52 -24.75
N GLU A 264 -3.28 -38.72 -25.45
CA GLU A 264 -2.44 -39.92 -25.28
C GLU A 264 -1.81 -39.96 -23.89
N GLU A 265 -1.61 -41.16 -23.32
CA GLU A 265 -1.05 -41.37 -21.98
C GLU A 265 0.28 -40.64 -21.76
N ALA A 266 1.17 -40.63 -22.75
CA ALA A 266 2.44 -39.90 -22.68
C ALA A 266 2.25 -38.38 -22.48
N LYS A 267 1.24 -37.81 -23.14
CA LYS A 267 0.90 -36.39 -23.01
C LYS A 267 0.09 -36.12 -21.73
N GLN A 268 -0.69 -37.08 -21.24
CA GLN A 268 -1.34 -37.01 -19.92
C GLN A 268 -0.29 -36.93 -18.80
N MET A 269 0.73 -37.81 -18.83
CA MET A 269 1.84 -37.78 -17.86
C MET A 269 2.56 -36.43 -17.89
N TYR A 270 2.91 -35.94 -19.09
CA TYR A 270 3.58 -34.65 -19.24
C TYR A 270 2.73 -33.48 -18.73
N ALA A 271 1.42 -33.48 -19.03
CA ALA A 271 0.51 -32.45 -18.54
C ALA A 271 0.37 -32.48 -17.01
N PHE A 272 0.26 -33.68 -16.42
CA PHE A 272 0.21 -33.85 -14.98
C PHE A 272 1.48 -33.33 -14.31
N GLU A 273 2.67 -33.73 -14.77
CA GLU A 273 3.95 -33.25 -14.24
C GLU A 273 4.08 -31.73 -14.35
N TYR A 274 3.72 -31.17 -15.51
CA TYR A 274 3.74 -29.73 -15.74
C TYR A 274 2.82 -28.95 -14.79
N LEU A 275 1.58 -29.44 -14.59
CA LEU A 275 0.63 -28.81 -13.70
C LEU A 275 1.05 -29.00 -12.23
N ASN A 276 1.54 -30.18 -11.86
CA ASN A 276 1.96 -30.49 -10.51
C ASN A 276 3.21 -29.70 -10.09
N ALA A 277 4.08 -29.32 -11.04
CA ALA A 277 5.22 -28.45 -10.81
C ALA A 277 4.84 -26.98 -10.50
N ASP A 278 3.61 -26.56 -10.81
CA ASP A 278 3.14 -25.18 -10.62
C ASP A 278 1.72 -25.16 -10.01
N PRO A 279 1.61 -25.01 -8.67
CA PRO A 279 0.34 -25.03 -7.97
C PRO A 279 -0.67 -23.97 -8.45
N ILE A 280 -0.20 -22.85 -9.01
CA ILE A 280 -1.07 -21.79 -9.53
C ILE A 280 -1.73 -22.27 -10.82
N LYS A 281 -0.96 -22.89 -11.72
CA LYS A 281 -1.49 -23.48 -12.95
C LYS A 281 -2.40 -24.67 -12.67
N ALA A 282 -2.01 -25.54 -11.73
CA ALA A 282 -2.84 -26.65 -11.30
C ALA A 282 -4.23 -26.18 -10.83
N ARG A 283 -4.28 -25.11 -10.02
CA ARG A 283 -5.56 -24.53 -9.58
C ARG A 283 -6.38 -23.95 -10.72
N ALA A 284 -5.76 -23.14 -11.57
CA ALA A 284 -6.46 -22.59 -12.72
C ALA A 284 -7.05 -23.70 -13.59
N PHE A 285 -6.26 -24.76 -13.85
CA PHE A 285 -6.70 -25.94 -14.59
C PHE A 285 -7.88 -26.66 -13.92
N MET A 286 -7.83 -26.86 -12.59
CA MET A 286 -8.90 -27.54 -11.85
C MET A 286 -10.22 -26.76 -11.84
N THR A 287 -10.18 -25.43 -11.90
CA THR A 287 -11.41 -24.61 -12.00
C THR A 287 -12.14 -24.72 -13.35
N TYR A 288 -11.47 -25.22 -14.38
CA TYR A 288 -12.06 -25.38 -15.71
C TYR A 288 -12.86 -26.68 -15.81
N ASN A 289 -13.94 -26.66 -16.61
CA ASN A 289 -14.59 -27.89 -17.06
C ASN A 289 -13.75 -28.62 -18.11
N VAL A 290 -14.07 -29.89 -18.40
CA VAL A 290 -13.31 -30.78 -19.30
C VAL A 290 -12.98 -30.14 -20.66
N ARG A 291 -13.96 -29.47 -21.30
CA ARG A 291 -13.75 -28.80 -22.59
C ARG A 291 -12.75 -27.65 -22.51
N MET A 292 -12.80 -26.88 -21.42
CA MET A 292 -11.87 -25.78 -21.16
C MET A 292 -10.48 -26.28 -20.77
N ARG A 293 -10.37 -27.39 -20.04
CA ARG A 293 -9.09 -28.07 -19.73
C ARG A 293 -8.37 -28.51 -21.01
N LYS A 294 -9.10 -29.11 -21.95
CA LYS A 294 -8.57 -29.43 -23.29
C LYS A 294 -8.06 -28.20 -24.03
N THR A 295 -8.83 -27.11 -24.01
CA THR A 295 -8.45 -25.84 -24.64
C THR A 295 -7.21 -25.22 -23.97
N TYR A 296 -7.10 -25.33 -22.65
CA TYR A 296 -5.96 -24.85 -21.89
C TYR A 296 -4.67 -25.57 -22.30
N LEU A 297 -4.69 -26.92 -22.34
CA LEU A 297 -3.53 -27.70 -22.79
C LEU A 297 -3.22 -27.49 -24.27
N PHE A 298 -4.24 -27.32 -25.13
CA PHE A 298 -4.05 -26.95 -26.53
C PHE A 298 -3.27 -25.63 -26.67
N ARG A 299 -3.64 -24.59 -25.92
CA ARG A 299 -2.94 -23.29 -25.98
C ARG A 299 -1.51 -23.37 -25.45
N GLN A 300 -1.28 -24.26 -24.48
CA GLN A 300 0.01 -24.38 -23.83
C GLN A 300 0.99 -25.22 -24.66
N PHE A 301 0.53 -26.29 -25.29
CA PHE A 301 1.38 -27.31 -25.90
C PHE A 301 1.10 -27.58 -27.37
N TRP A 302 0.04 -26.97 -27.93
CA TRP A 302 -0.39 -27.16 -29.32
C TRP A 302 -0.66 -28.62 -29.72
N TRP A 303 -0.92 -29.48 -28.73
CA TRP A 303 -1.40 -30.84 -28.96
C TRP A 303 -2.76 -30.78 -29.67
N TRP A 304 -3.16 -31.82 -30.39
CA TRP A 304 -4.38 -31.83 -31.21
C TRP A 304 -4.41 -30.87 -32.41
N LYS A 305 -3.26 -30.33 -32.82
CA LYS A 305 -3.10 -29.81 -34.17
C LYS A 305 -2.92 -30.94 -35.19
#